data_AF-P84093-F1
#
_entry.id   AF-P84093-F1
#
_cell.length_a   1.000
_cell.length_b   1.000
_cell.length_c   1.000
_cell.angle_alpha   90.00
_cell.angle_beta   90.00
_cell.angle_gamma   90.00
#
_symmetry.space_group_name_H-M   'P 1'
#
loop_
_entity.id
_entity.type
_entity.pdbx_description
1 polymer ?
#
loop_
_entity_poly.entity_id
_entity_poly.type
_entity_poly.pdbx_seq_one_letter_code
_entity_poly.pdbx_strand_id
1 'polypeptide(L)' 'GNCIELNNDCDGSKDDCQCCRDNAYCSCYNFFGIKSGCKCSVGNSGTGYSVCLKKLECPNRRAWTSWKKECTKPCIGKRC' A
#
# COMPACT_ATOMS: atom_id res chain seq x y z
N GLY A 1 -15.25 4.34 -5.49
CA GLY A 1 -13.84 4.25 -5.87
C GLY A 1 -13.30 2.98 -5.25
N ASN A 2 -13.11 1.95 -6.06
CA ASN A 2 -12.90 0.59 -5.55
C ASN A 2 -11.40 0.40 -5.32
N CYS A 3 -11.00 0.30 -4.07
CA CYS A 3 -9.70 -0.22 -3.67
C CYS A 3 -9.92 -1.51 -2.87
N ILE A 4 -8.90 -2.34 -2.82
CA ILE A 4 -8.84 -3.62 -2.12
C ILE A 4 -8.44 -3.33 -0.68
N GLU A 5 -9.27 -3.74 0.28
CA GLU A 5 -8.96 -3.57 1.71
C GLU A 5 -7.72 -4.37 2.12
N LEU A 6 -7.11 -3.99 3.24
CA LEU A 6 -5.94 -4.67 3.77
C LEU A 6 -6.20 -6.16 4.02
N ASN A 7 -5.16 -6.98 3.85
CA ASN A 7 -5.18 -8.44 3.96
C ASN A 7 -6.03 -9.19 2.93
N ASN A 8 -6.70 -8.48 2.02
CA ASN A 8 -7.37 -9.08 0.88
C ASN A 8 -6.41 -9.26 -0.29
N ASP A 9 -6.78 -10.20 -1.17
CA ASP A 9 -5.99 -10.57 -2.32
C ASP A 9 -5.90 -9.42 -3.32
N CYS A 10 -4.68 -9.16 -3.76
CA CYS A 10 -4.33 -8.18 -4.77
C CYS A 10 -3.57 -8.87 -5.90
N ASP A 11 -3.50 -8.21 -7.05
CA ASP A 11 -2.74 -8.69 -8.19
C ASP A 11 -1.32 -8.12 -8.14
N GLY A 12 -0.33 -8.97 -7.87
CA GLY A 12 1.08 -8.59 -7.81
C GLY A 12 1.65 -8.05 -9.12
N SER A 13 0.95 -8.23 -10.24
CA SER A 13 1.34 -7.67 -11.53
C SER A 13 0.77 -6.26 -11.78
N LYS A 14 -0.13 -5.78 -10.91
CA LYS A 14 -0.77 -4.47 -11.00
C LYS A 14 -0.17 -3.49 -9.98
N ASP A 15 -0.43 -2.22 -10.24
CA ASP A 15 0.00 -1.12 -9.38
C ASP A 15 -0.56 -1.21 -7.95
N ASP A 16 0.21 -0.72 -6.97
CA ASP A 16 -0.18 -0.59 -5.57
C ASP A 16 -1.42 0.30 -5.35
N CYS A 17 -1.83 1.11 -6.35
CA CYS A 17 -3.09 1.85 -6.38
C CYS A 17 -4.33 0.97 -6.17
N GLN A 18 -4.24 -0.34 -6.42
CA GLN A 18 -5.33 -1.25 -6.11
C GLN A 18 -5.60 -1.34 -4.60
N CYS A 19 -4.58 -1.19 -3.75
CA CYS A 19 -4.71 -1.35 -2.31
C CYS A 19 -5.24 -0.08 -1.64
N CYS A 20 -6.18 -0.24 -0.71
CA CYS A 20 -6.67 0.85 0.10
C CYS A 20 -5.57 1.32 1.06
N ARG A 21 -5.38 2.65 1.11
CA ARG A 21 -4.40 3.43 1.89
C ARG A 21 -3.15 3.84 1.13
N ASP A 22 -2.66 5.05 1.38
CA ASP A 22 -1.42 5.58 0.80
C ASP A 22 -0.20 4.76 1.23
N ASN A 23 -0.16 4.22 2.43
CA ASN A 23 0.95 3.38 2.90
C ASN A 23 0.78 1.88 2.62
N ALA A 24 -0.25 1.49 1.86
CA ALA A 24 -0.50 0.09 1.52
C ALA A 24 0.00 -0.28 0.12
N TYR A 25 0.65 -1.42 0.00
CA TYR A 25 1.18 -1.97 -1.24
C TYR A 25 0.74 -3.43 -1.42
N CYS A 26 0.79 -3.92 -2.65
CA CYS A 26 0.49 -5.32 -2.94
C CYS A 26 1.72 -6.17 -2.62
N SER A 27 1.67 -6.90 -1.50
CA SER A 27 2.77 -7.74 -1.03
C SER A 27 2.53 -9.19 -1.44
N CYS A 28 3.36 -9.69 -2.35
CA CYS A 28 3.36 -11.10 -2.75
C CYS A 28 4.19 -11.96 -1.80
N TYR A 29 3.64 -13.10 -1.39
CA TYR A 29 4.34 -14.13 -0.64
C TYR A 29 4.36 -15.43 -1.45
N ASN A 30 5.50 -16.11 -1.42
CA ASN A 30 5.64 -17.44 -2.02
C ASN A 30 5.58 -18.48 -0.90
N PHE A 31 4.54 -19.31 -0.88
CA PHE A 31 4.51 -20.47 0.01
C PHE A 31 5.16 -21.67 -0.69
N PHE A 32 6.38 -22.02 -0.27
CA PHE A 32 7.15 -23.20 -0.72
C PHE A 32 7.09 -23.48 -2.23
N GLY A 33 7.17 -22.43 -3.07
CA GLY A 33 7.24 -22.55 -4.53
C GLY A 33 5.94 -22.95 -5.25
N ILE A 34 4.83 -23.22 -4.55
CA ILE A 34 3.62 -23.82 -5.17
C ILE A 34 2.47 -22.81 -5.28
N LYS A 35 2.33 -21.88 -4.34
CA LYS A 35 1.31 -20.81 -4.41
C LYS A 35 1.93 -19.46 -4.06
N SER A 36 1.97 -18.58 -5.05
CA SER A 36 2.20 -17.15 -4.85
C SER A 36 0.84 -16.49 -4.62
N GLY A 37 0.64 -15.93 -3.44
CA GLY A 37 -0.52 -15.08 -3.16
C GLY A 37 -0.02 -13.66 -2.93
N CYS A 38 -0.77 -12.67 -3.36
CA CYS A 38 -0.45 -11.28 -3.05
C CYS A 38 -1.58 -10.66 -2.25
N LYS A 39 -1.23 -9.89 -1.23
CA LYS A 39 -2.20 -9.23 -0.36
C LYS A 39 -1.86 -7.77 -0.15
N CYS A 40 -2.88 -6.95 0.01
CA CYS A 40 -2.69 -5.56 0.39
C CYS A 40 -2.16 -5.46 1.81
N SER A 41 -0.91 -5.02 1.95
CA SER A 41 -0.20 -4.92 3.22
C SER A 41 0.22 -3.48 3.47
N VAL A 42 0.26 -3.08 4.74
CA VAL A 42 0.77 -1.77 5.13
C VAL A 42 2.29 -1.83 5.28
N GLY A 43 2.99 -0.90 4.63
CA GLY A 43 4.41 -0.69 4.87
C GLY A 43 4.62 -0.11 6.26
N ASN A 44 5.53 -0.70 7.03
CA ASN A 44 6.06 -0.05 8.23
C ASN A 44 6.77 1.27 7.85
N SER A 45 6.94 2.17 8.81
CA SER A 45 7.15 3.61 8.61
C SER A 45 8.04 4.00 7.40
N GLY A 46 9.22 3.38 7.24
CA GLY A 46 10.11 3.61 6.08
C GLY A 46 9.52 3.19 4.72
N THR A 47 9.05 1.95 4.64
CA THR A 47 8.41 1.38 3.44
C THR A 47 7.08 2.09 3.16
N GLY A 48 6.27 2.34 4.20
CA GLY A 48 4.97 2.98 4.09
C GLY A 48 5.05 4.40 3.53
N TYR A 49 6.08 5.17 3.90
CA TYR A 49 6.27 6.51 3.33
C TYR A 49 6.71 6.48 1.86
N SER A 50 7.61 5.56 1.50
CA SER A 50 8.00 5.36 0.09
C SER A 50 6.82 4.94 -0.78
N VAL A 51 5.99 4.02 -0.28
CA VAL A 51 4.75 3.59 -0.94
C VAL A 51 3.77 4.74 -1.05
N CYS A 52 3.61 5.54 0.01
CA CYS A 52 2.78 6.73 -0.03
C CYS A 52 3.18 7.70 -1.14
N LEU A 53 4.46 8.06 -1.24
CA LEU A 53 4.93 8.99 -2.26
C LEU A 53 4.63 8.49 -3.67
N LYS A 54 4.78 7.19 -3.93
CA LYS A 54 4.41 6.57 -5.21
C LYS A 54 2.91 6.67 -5.47
N LYS A 55 2.09 6.49 -4.43
CA LYS A 55 0.63 6.46 -4.55
C LYS A 55 -0.03 7.83 -4.60
N LEU A 56 0.70 8.93 -4.40
CA LEU A 56 0.16 10.29 -4.54
C LEU A 56 -0.48 10.53 -5.92
N GLU A 57 0.03 9.87 -6.95
CA GLU A 57 -0.44 9.97 -8.35
C GLU A 57 -1.54 8.96 -8.70
N CYS A 58 -1.95 8.09 -7.76
CA CYS A 58 -2.96 7.09 -8.04
C CYS A 58 -4.28 7.72 -8.53
N PRO A 59 -4.82 7.32 -9.69
CA PRO A 59 -6.01 7.94 -10.27
C PRO A 59 -7.25 7.75 -9.38
N ASN A 60 -7.33 6.62 -8.68
CA ASN A 60 -8.42 6.32 -7.74
C ASN A 60 -8.23 6.96 -6.36
N ARG A 61 -7.07 7.56 -6.04
CA ARG A 61 -6.78 8.15 -4.72
C ARG A 61 -7.76 9.26 -4.35
N ARG A 62 -8.22 10.04 -5.34
CA ARG A 62 -9.21 11.10 -5.11
C ARG A 62 -10.49 10.56 -4.48
N ALA A 63 -10.87 9.34 -4.83
CA ALA A 63 -12.06 8.65 -4.32
C ALA A 63 -11.87 7.96 -2.96
N TRP A 64 -10.67 7.97 -2.38
CA TRP A 64 -10.42 7.38 -1.07
C TRP A 64 -10.85 8.34 0.04
N THR A 65 -11.35 7.76 1.14
CA THR A 65 -11.67 8.49 2.37
C THR A 65 -10.42 9.14 2.96
N SER A 66 -10.59 10.22 3.73
CA SER A 66 -9.45 10.99 4.28
C SER A 66 -8.48 10.14 5.10
N TRP A 67 -8.98 9.20 5.91
CA TRP A 67 -8.15 8.30 6.72
C TRP A 67 -7.33 7.30 5.89
N LYS A 68 -7.73 7.05 4.63
CA LYS A 68 -6.92 6.26 3.69
C LYS A 68 -5.79 7.09 3.06
N LYS A 69 -5.81 8.42 3.21
CA LYS A 69 -4.76 9.33 2.69
C LYS A 69 -3.72 9.67 3.76
N GLU A 70 -3.38 8.70 4.61
CA GLU A 70 -2.44 8.88 5.71
C GLU A 70 -1.01 8.61 5.25
N CYS A 71 -0.29 9.69 4.95
CA CYS A 71 1.13 9.66 4.66
C CYS A 71 1.93 10.00 5.93
N THR A 72 2.14 9.02 6.80
CA THR A 72 2.96 9.25 7.99
C THR A 72 4.43 9.12 7.60
N LYS A 73 5.13 10.26 7.50
CA LYS A 73 6.58 10.29 7.37
C LYS A 73 7.19 9.60 8.60
N PRO A 74 8.06 8.58 8.45
CA PRO A 74 8.82 8.07 9.59
C PRO A 74 9.64 9.22 10.16
N CYS A 75 9.53 9.49 11.46
CA CYS A 75 10.48 10.38 12.12
C CYS A 75 11.83 9.64 12.19
N ILE A 76 12.65 9.80 11.15
CA ILE A 76 14.02 9.29 11.14
C ILE A 76 14.90 10.32 11.83
N GLY A 77 15.53 9.94 12.95
CA GLY A 77 16.55 10.76 13.62
C GLY A 77 16.07 12.12 14.14
N LYS A 78 14.92 12.17 14.84
CA LYS A 78 14.34 13.38 15.47
C LYS A 78 13.92 14.52 14.51
N ARG A 79 13.85 14.29 13.20
CA ARG A 79 13.23 15.23 12.25
C ARG A 79 11.89 14.66 11.78
N CYS A 80 10.82 15.10 12.44
CA CYS A 80 9.48 15.10 11.87
C CYS A 80 9.38 16.42 11.06
#